data_AF-A0AAU6CKV7-F1
#
_entry.id   AF-A0AAU6CKV7-F1
#
_cell.length_a   1.000
_cell.length_b   1.000
_cell.length_c   1.000
_cell.angle_alpha   90.00
_cell.angle_beta   90.00
_cell.angle_gamma   90.00
#
_symmetry.space_group_name_H-M   'P 1'
#
loop_
_entity.id
_entity.type
_entity.pdbx_description
1 polymer ?
#
loop_
_entity_poly.entity_id
_entity_poly.type
_entity_poly.pdbx_seq_one_letter_code
_entity_poly.pdbx_strand_id
1 'polypeptide(L)'
;MNRPRLRGLRPPFRAPANRGRPLFRPLRERNPVAVGAIGLLVLALAGLVAYNADALPVIGGGTGYSANFTEAAGLRPGNEVRVAGVKVGKVTGVSLDGAQVKVSFKVRHTWIGDASTAAIGIKTLLGEKYLALDPLGSRRQNPGTRIPKSRTTSPYDVTQAFNGLGQTLGSIDTRQLAASFQTISDTFKDTPSSVRSAATGLSSLSRTISSRDAQLAELLTGSKQLTQTLSDQNSRFQTLISDGDLLLGEIQKRRDAIHTLLTGTQDLGIQLSGLVADNTRQLAPTLDALDRVTGVLVANQSSLDQALALAGPYYRLVGNTLGNGRWFDSYLCGLVPKSYLPAGTPPATGCMPPKATGGAS
;
A
#
# COMPACT_ATOMS: atom_id res chain seq x y z
N MET A 1 67.97 -85.68 -11.06
CA MET A 1 69.22 -85.19 -11.69
C MET A 1 68.84 -84.19 -12.77
N ASN A 2 69.54 -83.06 -12.81
CA ASN A 2 69.62 -82.06 -13.87
C ASN A 2 68.66 -80.85 -13.89
N ARG A 3 69.28 -79.70 -14.16
CA ARG A 3 68.86 -78.30 -14.00
C ARG A 3 68.36 -77.71 -15.35
N PRO A 4 67.86 -76.45 -15.37
CA PRO A 4 66.80 -75.93 -16.25
C PRO A 4 67.30 -75.03 -17.39
N ARG A 5 66.39 -74.57 -18.29
CA ARG A 5 66.48 -73.42 -19.23
C ARG A 5 65.17 -73.39 -20.08
N LEU A 6 64.44 -72.32 -20.42
CA LEU A 6 64.60 -70.86 -20.62
C LEU A 6 63.22 -70.19 -20.40
N ARG A 7 63.08 -69.08 -19.67
CA ARG A 7 63.24 -67.66 -20.10
C ARG A 7 62.42 -67.26 -21.35
N GLY A 8 61.21 -66.75 -21.11
CA GLY A 8 60.43 -65.94 -22.06
C GLY A 8 59.65 -64.87 -21.29
N LEU A 9 60.28 -63.72 -21.04
CA LEU A 9 59.58 -62.55 -20.50
C LEU A 9 58.79 -61.88 -21.62
N ARG A 10 57.46 -61.95 -21.54
CA ARG A 10 56.55 -61.02 -22.23
C ARG A 10 56.34 -59.79 -21.34
N PRO A 11 56.29 -58.56 -21.89
CA PRO A 11 55.99 -57.38 -21.10
C PRO A 11 54.54 -57.41 -20.60
N PRO A 12 54.23 -56.80 -19.44
CA PRO A 12 52.87 -56.78 -18.91
C PRO A 12 51.97 -55.88 -19.76
N PHE A 13 50.76 -56.37 -20.01
CA PHE A 13 49.64 -55.62 -20.57
C PHE A 13 49.43 -54.32 -19.77
N ARG A 14 49.49 -53.18 -20.46
CA ARG A 14 49.12 -51.88 -19.92
C ARG A 14 47.61 -51.82 -19.80
N ALA A 15 47.09 -51.87 -18.56
CA ALA A 15 45.67 -51.71 -18.29
C ALA A 15 45.18 -50.33 -18.79
N PRO A 16 43.97 -50.22 -19.35
CA PRO A 16 43.42 -48.95 -19.79
C PRO A 16 43.16 -48.04 -18.58
N ALA A 17 43.66 -46.80 -18.65
CA ALA A 17 43.38 -45.76 -17.69
C ALA A 17 41.86 -45.48 -17.68
N ASN A 18 41.19 -45.90 -16.60
CA ASN A 18 39.79 -45.62 -16.36
C ASN A 18 39.65 -44.11 -16.07
N ARG A 19 39.43 -43.30 -17.11
CA ARG A 19 39.03 -41.89 -16.94
C ARG A 19 37.64 -41.89 -16.31
N GLY A 20 37.60 -41.69 -15.00
CA GLY A 20 36.35 -41.51 -14.27
C GLY A 20 35.48 -40.47 -14.96
N ARG A 21 34.22 -40.83 -15.21
CA ARG A 21 33.21 -39.88 -15.68
C ARG A 21 33.18 -38.71 -14.70
N PRO A 22 33.23 -37.45 -15.16
CA PRO A 22 33.14 -36.32 -14.24
C PRO A 22 31.81 -36.40 -13.49
N LEU A 23 31.89 -36.36 -12.15
CA LEU A 23 30.73 -36.51 -11.25
C LEU A 23 29.68 -35.40 -11.43
N PHE A 24 30.04 -34.32 -12.13
CA PHE A 24 29.20 -33.16 -12.36
C PHE A 24 29.11 -32.85 -13.85
N ARG A 25 27.90 -32.95 -14.42
CA ARG A 25 27.61 -32.45 -15.77
C ARG A 25 27.81 -30.93 -15.82
N PRO A 26 28.51 -30.39 -16.83
CA PRO A 26 28.72 -28.96 -16.99
C PRO A 26 27.38 -28.21 -17.10
N LEU A 27 27.30 -27.02 -16.50
CA LEU A 27 26.08 -26.20 -16.40
C LEU A 27 25.43 -25.91 -17.77
N ARG A 28 26.19 -26.00 -18.86
CA ARG A 28 25.75 -25.80 -20.24
C ARG A 28 24.79 -26.88 -20.76
N GLU A 29 24.79 -28.08 -20.16
CA GLU A 29 23.90 -29.20 -20.51
C GLU A 29 22.63 -29.25 -19.64
N ARG A 30 22.51 -28.38 -18.64
CA ARG A 30 21.33 -28.31 -17.76
C ARG A 30 20.33 -27.30 -18.33
N ASN A 31 19.05 -27.56 -18.12
CA ASN A 31 17.98 -26.66 -18.56
C ASN A 31 18.24 -25.23 -18.02
N PRO A 32 18.43 -24.23 -18.88
CA PRO A 32 18.80 -22.87 -18.46
C PRO A 32 17.73 -22.24 -17.55
N VAL A 33 16.47 -22.63 -17.72
CA VAL A 33 15.35 -22.18 -16.85
C VAL A 33 15.50 -22.74 -15.44
N ALA A 34 15.89 -24.01 -15.30
CA ALA A 34 16.09 -24.63 -13.99
C ALA A 34 17.31 -24.04 -13.25
N VAL A 35 18.39 -23.74 -13.98
CA VAL A 35 19.58 -23.08 -13.42
C VAL A 35 19.23 -21.66 -12.97
N GLY A 36 18.46 -20.92 -13.76
CA GLY A 36 17.97 -19.58 -13.40
C GLY A 36 17.06 -19.58 -12.17
N ALA A 37 16.11 -20.52 -12.09
CA ALA A 37 15.20 -20.65 -10.95
C ALA A 37 15.95 -20.99 -9.65
N ILE A 38 16.92 -21.92 -9.70
CA ILE A 38 17.76 -22.26 -8.54
C ILE A 38 18.62 -21.06 -8.14
N GLY A 39 19.20 -20.33 -9.10
CA GLY A 39 19.97 -19.12 -8.83
C GLY A 39 19.14 -18.03 -8.14
N LEU A 40 17.92 -17.78 -8.62
CA LEU A 40 16.97 -16.85 -7.99
C LEU A 40 16.57 -17.30 -6.59
N LEU A 41 16.31 -18.60 -6.40
CA LEU A 41 15.96 -19.15 -5.09
C LEU A 41 17.11 -18.98 -4.10
N VAL A 42 18.35 -19.25 -4.51
CA VAL A 42 19.54 -19.04 -3.67
C VAL A 42 19.72 -17.56 -3.33
N LEU A 43 19.54 -16.65 -4.29
CA LEU A 43 19.63 -15.21 -4.05
C LEU A 43 18.52 -14.72 -3.10
N ALA A 44 17.29 -15.21 -3.26
CA ALA A 44 16.19 -14.90 -2.36
C ALA A 44 16.44 -15.42 -0.95
N LEU A 45 16.95 -16.65 -0.81
CA LEU A 45 17.34 -17.22 0.48
C LEU A 45 18.50 -16.45 1.13
N ALA A 46 19.52 -16.08 0.34
CA ALA A 46 20.61 -15.24 0.82
C ALA A 46 20.12 -13.85 1.27
N GLY A 47 19.19 -13.24 0.52
CA GLY A 47 18.54 -11.99 0.90
C GLY A 47 17.72 -12.11 2.19
N LEU A 48 16.96 -13.20 2.35
CA LEU A 48 16.17 -13.46 3.55
C LEU A 48 17.06 -13.70 4.79
N VAL A 49 18.17 -14.42 4.61
CA VAL A 49 19.18 -14.65 5.66
C VAL A 49 19.88 -13.33 6.03
N ALA A 50 20.24 -12.51 5.04
CA ALA A 50 20.84 -11.20 5.27
C ALA A 50 19.89 -10.25 6.01
N TYR A 51 18.61 -10.24 5.65
CA TYR A 51 17.57 -9.45 6.33
C TYR A 51 17.40 -9.88 7.79
N ASN A 52 17.50 -11.18 8.08
CA ASN A 52 17.40 -11.72 9.44
C ASN A 52 18.76 -11.91 10.14
N ALA A 53 19.84 -11.32 9.63
CA ALA A 53 21.19 -11.56 10.14
C ALA A 53 21.36 -11.18 11.63
N ASP A 54 20.59 -10.19 12.09
CA ASP A 54 20.55 -9.74 13.49
C ASP A 54 19.94 -10.77 14.47
N ALA A 55 19.09 -11.67 13.96
CA ALA A 55 18.47 -12.74 14.72
C ALA A 55 19.35 -14.00 14.78
N LEU A 56 20.32 -14.15 13.86
CA LEU A 56 21.17 -15.33 13.78
C LEU A 56 22.15 -15.40 14.96
N PRO A 57 22.24 -16.54 15.67
CA PRO A 57 23.08 -16.71 16.86
C PRO A 57 24.59 -16.60 16.58
N VAL A 58 25.01 -16.77 15.32
CA VAL A 58 26.44 -16.77 14.93
C VAL A 58 26.94 -15.38 14.52
N ILE A 59 26.06 -14.50 14.00
CA ILE A 59 26.44 -13.19 13.42
C ILE A 59 25.98 -12.02 14.34
N GLY A 60 24.89 -12.24 15.10
CA GLY A 60 24.32 -11.27 16.04
C GLY A 60 25.04 -11.16 17.39
N GLY A 61 26.38 -11.25 17.42
CA GLY A 61 27.28 -11.41 18.58
C GLY A 61 27.05 -10.52 19.80
N GLY A 62 26.03 -10.84 20.59
CA GLY A 62 25.74 -10.28 21.90
C GLY A 62 25.16 -11.34 22.82
N THR A 63 25.46 -11.25 24.11
CA THR A 63 24.90 -12.15 25.12
C THR A 63 23.47 -11.72 25.45
N GLY A 64 22.52 -12.65 25.34
CA GLY A 64 21.12 -12.42 25.70
C GLY A 64 20.91 -12.55 27.21
N TYR A 65 20.21 -11.59 27.80
CA TYR A 65 19.80 -11.59 29.20
C TYR A 65 18.30 -11.25 29.29
N SER A 66 17.75 -11.40 30.48
CA SER A 66 16.36 -11.03 30.75
C SER A 66 16.19 -10.46 32.15
N ALA A 67 15.19 -9.58 32.29
CA ALA A 67 14.85 -8.89 33.53
C ALA A 67 13.33 -8.83 33.69
N ASN A 68 12.85 -9.00 34.91
CA ASN A 68 11.42 -8.93 35.24
C ASN A 68 11.09 -7.56 35.83
N PHE A 69 10.13 -6.85 35.26
CA PHE A 69 9.63 -5.56 35.70
C PHE A 69 8.19 -5.66 36.21
N THR A 70 7.72 -4.66 36.96
CA THR A 70 6.29 -4.49 37.27
C THR A 70 5.47 -4.24 36.02
N GLU A 71 6.01 -3.44 35.11
CA GLU A 71 5.36 -3.03 33.88
C GLU A 71 6.39 -2.64 32.80
N ALA A 72 5.95 -2.64 31.53
CA ALA A 72 6.80 -2.28 30.40
C ALA A 72 7.00 -0.76 30.26
N ALA A 73 6.07 0.05 30.77
CA ALA A 73 6.10 1.52 30.69
C ALA A 73 6.45 2.08 29.30
N GLY A 74 5.99 1.43 28.21
CA GLY A 74 6.26 1.84 26.82
C GLY A 74 7.59 1.35 26.23
N LEU A 75 8.35 0.52 26.93
CA LEU A 75 9.53 -0.16 26.39
C LEU A 75 9.13 -1.15 25.28
N ARG A 76 9.87 -1.13 24.17
CA ARG A 76 9.61 -1.93 22.96
C ARG A 76 10.89 -2.62 22.47
N PRO A 77 10.76 -3.73 21.72
CA PRO A 77 11.88 -4.29 20.97
C PRO A 77 12.56 -3.23 20.09
N GLY A 78 13.89 -3.24 20.05
CA GLY A 78 14.71 -2.24 19.37
C GLY A 78 15.15 -1.07 20.24
N ASN A 79 14.51 -0.83 21.39
CA ASN A 79 14.98 0.20 22.33
C ASN A 79 16.39 -0.11 22.83
N GLU A 80 17.15 0.95 23.12
CA GLU A 80 18.55 0.83 23.48
C GLU A 80 18.72 0.24 24.88
N VAL A 81 19.80 -0.51 25.05
CA VAL A 81 20.29 -0.93 26.36
C VAL A 81 21.56 -0.15 26.64
N ARG A 82 21.63 0.48 27.81
CA ARG A 82 22.71 1.39 28.17
C ARG A 82 23.31 1.05 29.52
N VAL A 83 24.63 1.20 29.64
CA VAL A 83 25.37 1.13 30.91
C VAL A 83 26.04 2.48 31.09
N ALA A 84 25.80 3.16 32.23
CA ALA A 84 26.29 4.52 32.49
C ALA A 84 26.02 5.50 31.31
N GLY A 85 24.87 5.37 30.65
CA GLY A 85 24.47 6.20 29.51
C GLY A 85 25.03 5.78 28.14
N VAL A 86 26.01 4.87 28.09
CA VAL A 86 26.62 4.36 26.85
C VAL A 86 25.80 3.20 26.29
N LYS A 87 25.49 3.22 24.99
CA LYS A 87 24.76 2.13 24.31
C LYS A 87 25.62 0.88 24.22
N VAL A 88 25.17 -0.18 24.88
CA VAL A 88 25.84 -1.49 24.91
C VAL A 88 25.01 -2.60 24.27
N GLY A 89 23.76 -2.31 23.90
CA GLY A 89 22.85 -3.35 23.43
C GLY A 89 21.50 -2.86 22.93
N LYS A 90 20.60 -3.81 22.74
CA LYS A 90 19.21 -3.57 22.33
C LYS A 90 18.25 -4.53 23.02
N VAL A 91 17.06 -4.03 23.34
CA VAL A 91 15.92 -4.84 23.78
C VAL A 91 15.48 -5.71 22.60
N THR A 92 15.34 -7.00 22.83
CA THR A 92 14.92 -7.98 21.80
C THR A 92 13.47 -8.39 21.95
N GLY A 93 12.89 -8.25 23.14
CA GLY A 93 11.52 -8.67 23.40
C GLY A 93 10.96 -8.08 24.68
N VAL A 94 9.66 -7.83 24.69
CA VAL A 94 8.89 -7.45 25.88
C VAL A 94 7.65 -8.33 25.87
N SER A 95 7.45 -9.09 26.94
CA SER A 95 6.37 -10.09 27.04
C SER A 95 5.82 -10.13 28.45
N LEU A 96 4.53 -10.45 28.57
CA LEU A 96 3.92 -10.71 29.86
C LEU A 96 4.37 -12.09 30.37
N ASP A 97 4.68 -12.18 31.66
CA ASP A 97 5.06 -13.41 32.35
C ASP A 97 4.33 -13.45 33.70
N GLY A 98 3.12 -14.02 33.67
CA GLY A 98 2.17 -13.96 34.79
C GLY A 98 1.76 -12.52 35.11
N ALA A 99 1.96 -12.09 36.35
CA ALA A 99 1.68 -10.73 36.83
C ALA A 99 2.88 -9.77 36.69
N GLN A 100 3.87 -10.11 35.87
CA GLN A 100 5.09 -9.33 35.66
C GLN A 100 5.38 -9.19 34.17
N VAL A 101 6.24 -8.23 33.82
CA VAL A 101 6.72 -8.06 32.45
C VAL A 101 8.14 -8.58 32.35
N LYS A 102 8.37 -9.57 31.49
CA LYS A 102 9.69 -10.07 31.13
C LYS A 102 10.23 -9.29 29.95
N VAL A 103 11.34 -8.58 30.17
CA VAL A 103 12.11 -7.87 29.15
C VAL A 103 13.33 -8.70 28.78
N SER A 104 13.45 -9.05 27.51
CA SER A 104 14.62 -9.74 26.94
C SER A 104 15.48 -8.74 26.17
N PHE A 105 16.79 -8.80 26.36
CA PHE A 105 17.73 -7.86 25.75
C PHE A 105 19.08 -8.50 25.46
N LYS A 106 19.81 -7.97 24.48
CA LYS A 106 21.15 -8.42 24.11
C LYS A 106 22.17 -7.33 24.38
N VAL A 107 23.29 -7.69 24.99
CA VAL A 107 24.43 -6.81 25.29
C VAL A 107 25.68 -7.29 24.53
N ARG A 108 26.45 -6.36 23.98
CA ARG A 108 27.70 -6.62 23.25
C ARG A 108 28.87 -5.94 23.96
N HIS A 109 30.02 -6.62 24.02
CA HIS A 109 31.30 -6.06 24.49
C HIS A 109 31.24 -5.34 25.86
N THR A 110 30.35 -5.77 26.76
CA THR A 110 30.24 -5.19 28.11
C THR A 110 29.99 -6.30 29.13
N TRP A 111 30.69 -6.22 30.26
CA TRP A 111 30.52 -7.13 31.37
C TRP A 111 29.24 -6.78 32.16
N ILE A 112 28.45 -7.79 32.50
CA ILE A 112 27.24 -7.68 33.32
C ILE A 112 27.45 -8.60 34.53
N GLY A 113 27.31 -8.05 35.73
CA GLY A 113 27.54 -8.77 36.97
C GLY A 113 26.28 -9.48 37.51
N ASP A 114 26.46 -10.46 38.37
CA ASP A 114 25.42 -11.28 38.99
C ASP A 114 24.49 -10.51 39.96
N ALA A 115 24.93 -9.34 40.41
CA ALA A 115 24.17 -8.41 41.23
C ALA A 115 23.53 -7.25 40.45
N SER A 116 23.60 -7.27 39.12
CA SER A 116 23.18 -6.14 38.28
C SER A 116 21.73 -5.72 38.52
N THR A 117 21.49 -4.41 38.45
CA THR A 117 20.14 -3.84 38.46
C THR A 117 19.76 -3.34 37.08
N ALA A 118 18.46 -3.24 36.81
CA ALA A 118 17.94 -2.75 35.55
C ALA A 118 16.82 -1.72 35.76
N ALA A 119 16.91 -0.57 35.11
CA ALA A 119 15.88 0.45 35.19
C ALA A 119 15.38 0.83 33.80
N ILE A 120 14.08 1.12 33.65
CA ILE A 120 13.55 1.69 32.42
C ILE A 120 13.67 3.21 32.54
N GLY A 121 14.45 3.81 31.64
CA GLY A 121 14.69 5.26 31.60
C GLY A 121 13.99 5.94 30.42
N ILE A 122 13.92 7.27 30.47
CA ILE A 122 13.40 8.12 29.38
C ILE A 122 14.60 8.68 28.59
N LYS A 123 14.63 8.39 27.29
CA LYS A 123 15.68 8.81 26.35
C LYS A 123 15.40 10.18 25.74
N THR A 124 14.14 10.47 25.39
CA THR A 124 13.75 11.71 24.68
C THR A 124 12.61 12.43 25.38
N LEU A 125 12.45 13.72 25.08
CA LEU A 125 11.34 14.55 25.59
C LEU A 125 9.96 14.03 25.12
N LEU A 126 9.91 13.29 24.01
CA LEU A 126 8.70 12.64 23.50
C LEU A 126 8.43 11.29 24.18
N GLY A 127 9.20 10.92 25.20
CA GLY A 127 8.93 9.73 26.02
C GLY A 127 9.49 8.42 25.47
N GLU A 128 10.41 8.44 24.49
CA GLU A 128 11.11 7.22 24.04
C GLU A 128 11.81 6.58 25.24
N LYS A 129 11.67 5.27 25.41
CA LYS A 129 12.24 4.54 26.55
C LYS A 129 13.54 3.83 26.18
N TYR A 130 14.39 3.59 27.17
CA TYR A 130 15.58 2.75 27.06
C TYR A 130 15.76 1.92 28.33
N LEU A 131 16.52 0.83 28.23
CA LEU A 131 16.88 -0.01 29.38
C LEU A 131 18.25 0.43 29.92
N ALA A 132 18.28 1.00 31.12
CA ALA A 132 19.50 1.26 31.86
C ALA A 132 19.91 0.01 32.65
N LEU A 133 21.19 -0.35 32.59
CA LEU A 133 21.78 -1.42 33.37
C LEU A 133 22.88 -0.85 34.27
N ASP A 134 22.89 -1.27 35.52
CA ASP A 134 23.99 -1.04 36.44
C ASP A 134 24.71 -2.37 36.71
N PRO A 135 25.93 -2.58 36.15
CA PRO A 135 26.64 -3.84 36.24
C PRO A 135 27.28 -4.02 37.63
N LEU A 136 26.47 -4.39 38.60
CA LEU A 136 26.91 -4.71 39.96
C LEU A 136 27.20 -6.20 40.13
N GLY A 137 28.01 -6.54 41.14
CA GLY A 137 28.32 -7.91 41.52
C GLY A 137 29.80 -8.24 41.35
N SER A 138 30.15 -9.48 41.63
CA SER A 138 31.55 -9.96 41.55
C SER A 138 31.72 -11.08 40.53
N ARG A 139 30.63 -11.72 40.13
CA ARG A 139 30.62 -12.79 39.12
C ARG A 139 29.85 -12.33 37.90
N ARG A 140 30.09 -12.97 36.76
CA ARG A 140 29.33 -12.69 35.55
C ARG A 140 27.88 -13.18 35.71
N GLN A 141 26.92 -12.36 35.29
CA GLN A 141 25.52 -12.75 35.22
C GLN A 141 25.35 -14.00 34.35
N ASN A 142 24.61 -14.99 34.85
CA ASN A 142 24.21 -16.14 34.05
C ASN A 142 23.11 -15.72 33.04
N PRO A 143 23.31 -15.89 31.72
CA PRO A 143 22.29 -15.62 30.70
C PRO A 143 20.95 -16.35 30.92
N GLY A 144 20.97 -17.54 31.54
CA GLY A 144 19.77 -18.32 31.87
C GLY A 144 19.01 -17.80 33.10
N THR A 145 19.64 -16.96 33.93
CA THR A 145 19.05 -16.41 35.14
C THR A 145 18.56 -14.98 34.89
N ARG A 146 17.32 -14.72 35.27
CA ARG A 146 16.68 -13.41 35.11
C ARG A 146 17.14 -12.45 36.20
N ILE A 147 17.26 -11.16 35.88
CA ILE A 147 17.32 -10.10 36.89
C ILE A 147 15.93 -10.03 37.55
N PRO A 148 15.81 -10.32 38.86
CA PRO A 148 14.52 -10.39 39.54
C PRO A 148 13.92 -9.00 39.72
N LYS A 149 12.59 -8.95 39.86
CA LYS A 149 11.82 -7.71 40.08
C LYS A 149 12.33 -6.84 41.24
N SER A 150 12.90 -7.44 42.28
CA SER A 150 13.49 -6.73 43.42
C SER A 150 14.72 -5.88 43.06
N ARG A 151 15.34 -6.13 41.90
CA ARG A 151 16.50 -5.40 41.36
C ARG A 151 16.16 -4.67 40.07
N THR A 152 14.89 -4.42 39.82
CA THR A 152 14.44 -3.68 38.66
C THR A 152 13.54 -2.52 39.03
N THR A 153 13.65 -1.43 38.29
CA THR A 153 12.84 -0.23 38.50
C THR A 153 12.15 0.16 37.20
N SER A 154 10.81 0.07 37.17
CA SER A 154 10.01 0.72 36.11
C SER A 154 9.97 2.23 36.37
N PRO A 155 9.83 3.08 35.34
CA PRO A 155 9.78 4.52 35.53
C PRO A 155 8.57 4.85 36.40
N TYR A 156 8.73 5.78 37.34
CA TYR A 156 7.60 6.27 38.13
C TYR A 156 6.52 6.80 37.19
N ASP A 157 5.30 6.27 37.35
CA ASP A 157 4.14 6.85 36.71
C ASP A 157 3.87 8.21 37.36
N VAL A 158 3.96 9.27 36.58
CA VAL A 158 3.67 10.64 37.01
C VAL A 158 2.25 10.70 37.61
N THR A 159 1.31 9.88 37.12
CA THR A 159 -0.02 9.77 37.71
C THR A 159 0.00 9.14 39.11
N GLN A 160 0.86 8.15 39.38
CA GLN A 160 1.04 7.61 40.74
C GLN A 160 1.67 8.64 41.67
N ALA A 161 2.61 9.46 41.20
CA ALA A 161 3.20 10.54 41.99
C ALA A 161 2.14 11.61 42.37
N PHE A 162 1.31 12.03 41.41
CA PHE A 162 0.22 12.97 41.67
C PHE A 162 -0.88 12.38 42.57
N ASN A 163 -1.25 11.11 42.38
CA ASN A 163 -2.21 10.42 43.23
C ASN A 163 -1.67 10.24 44.66
N GLY A 164 -0.39 9.90 44.80
CA GLY A 164 0.27 9.78 46.11
C GLY A 164 0.36 11.11 46.85
N LEU A 165 0.65 12.21 46.15
CA LEU A 165 0.60 13.56 46.72
C LEU A 165 -0.83 13.93 47.14
N GLY A 166 -1.84 13.64 46.33
CA GLY A 166 -3.24 13.89 46.67
C GLY A 166 -3.70 13.13 47.91
N GLN A 167 -3.32 11.86 48.05
CA GLN A 167 -3.64 11.04 49.22
C GLN A 167 -2.89 11.51 50.47
N THR A 168 -1.61 11.84 50.34
CA THR A 168 -0.80 12.32 51.46
C THR A 168 -1.33 13.66 51.98
N LEU A 169 -1.59 14.63 51.09
CA LEU A 169 -2.12 15.93 51.46
C LEU A 169 -3.56 15.87 51.97
N GLY A 170 -4.39 14.99 51.42
CA GLY A 170 -5.76 14.77 51.92
C GLY A 170 -5.83 14.10 53.29
N SER A 171 -4.75 13.43 53.71
CA SER A 171 -4.66 12.75 55.02
C SER A 171 -4.06 13.61 56.14
N ILE A 172 -3.58 14.82 55.84
CA ILE A 172 -3.06 15.74 56.87
C ILE A 172 -4.23 16.50 57.48
N ASP A 173 -4.63 16.10 58.69
CA ASP A 173 -5.60 16.86 59.48
C ASP A 173 -4.92 18.09 60.10
N THR A 174 -5.08 19.23 59.43
CA THR A 174 -4.51 20.52 59.83
C THR A 174 -5.00 20.98 61.20
N ARG A 175 -6.20 20.56 61.64
CA ARG A 175 -6.76 20.87 62.97
C ARG A 175 -6.08 20.04 64.05
N GLN A 176 -5.87 18.75 63.81
CA GLN A 176 -5.14 17.88 64.74
C GLN A 176 -3.66 18.30 64.85
N LEU A 177 -3.06 18.76 63.75
CA LEU A 177 -1.69 19.29 63.75
C LEU A 177 -1.60 20.59 64.57
N ALA A 178 -2.54 21.53 64.38
CA ALA A 178 -2.60 22.76 65.16
C ALA A 178 -2.83 22.51 66.66
N ALA A 179 -3.72 21.57 67.02
CA ALA A 179 -3.96 21.18 68.42
C ALA A 179 -2.71 20.55 69.07
N SER A 180 -1.95 19.76 68.31
CA SER A 180 -0.70 19.15 68.79
C SER A 180 0.38 20.21 69.04
N PHE A 181 0.51 21.20 68.15
CA PHE A 181 1.44 22.33 68.34
C PHE A 181 1.03 23.25 69.49
N GLN A 182 -0.27 23.44 69.71
CA GLN A 182 -0.78 24.18 70.86
C GLN A 182 -0.44 23.47 72.17
N THR A 183 -0.62 22.14 72.23
CA THR A 183 -0.26 21.33 73.41
C THR A 183 1.23 21.42 73.73
N ILE A 184 2.09 21.40 72.70
CA ILE A 184 3.54 21.61 72.86
C ILE A 184 3.82 23.02 73.38
N SER A 185 3.20 24.05 72.80
CA SER A 185 3.37 25.44 73.26
C SER A 185 2.92 25.66 74.70
N ASP A 186 1.80 25.05 75.10
CA ASP A 186 1.29 25.12 76.47
C ASP A 186 2.19 24.38 77.46
N THR A 187 2.81 23.26 77.04
CA THR A 187 3.79 22.51 77.84
C THR A 187 5.07 23.31 78.07
N PHE A 188 5.52 24.08 77.07
CA PHE A 188 6.71 24.92 77.17
C PHE A 188 6.41 26.36 77.64
N LYS A 189 5.18 26.65 78.08
CA LYS A 189 4.82 28.01 78.52
C LYS A 189 5.60 28.47 79.76
N ASP A 190 6.19 27.56 80.53
CA ASP A 190 6.93 27.86 81.76
C ASP A 190 8.47 27.68 81.64
N THR A 191 8.99 27.44 80.43
CA THR A 191 10.44 27.38 80.17
C THR A 191 11.06 28.77 79.88
N PRO A 192 12.41 28.91 79.86
CA PRO A 192 13.11 30.18 79.65
C PRO A 192 12.67 30.95 78.39
N SER A 193 12.85 32.28 78.42
CA SER A 193 12.28 33.23 77.44
C SER A 193 12.57 32.93 75.97
N SER A 194 13.71 32.31 75.66
CA SER A 194 14.10 31.89 74.30
C SER A 194 13.25 30.74 73.76
N VAL A 195 12.89 29.76 74.60
CA VAL A 195 12.05 28.60 74.23
C VAL A 195 10.59 29.04 74.07
N ARG A 196 10.12 29.92 74.97
CA ARG A 196 8.76 30.47 74.93
C ARG A 196 8.50 31.29 73.66
N SER A 197 9.50 32.06 73.21
CA SER A 197 9.42 32.86 71.98
C SER A 197 9.36 31.99 70.72
N ALA A 198 10.15 30.91 70.65
CA ALA A 198 10.11 29.96 69.54
C ALA A 198 8.78 29.19 69.48
N ALA A 199 8.26 28.75 70.63
CA ALA A 199 6.95 28.08 70.72
C ALA A 199 5.80 29.01 70.29
N THR A 200 5.83 30.26 70.76
CA THR A 200 4.82 31.27 70.39
C THR A 200 4.88 31.60 68.89
N GLY A 201 6.09 31.74 68.33
CA GLY A 201 6.29 31.95 66.89
C GLY A 201 5.72 30.81 66.05
N LEU A 202 5.98 29.55 66.45
CA LEU A 202 5.47 28.37 65.77
C LEU A 202 3.94 28.26 65.86
N SER A 203 3.35 28.53 67.03
CA SER A 203 1.90 28.58 67.22
C SER A 203 1.24 29.73 66.43
N SER A 204 1.92 30.85 66.23
CA SER A 204 1.43 31.97 65.41
C SER A 204 1.47 31.64 63.90
N LEU A 205 2.54 30.98 63.45
CA LEU A 205 2.66 30.48 62.08
C LEU A 205 1.60 29.41 61.79
N SER A 206 1.41 28.45 62.70
CA SER A 206 0.40 27.39 62.57
C SER A 206 -1.02 27.97 62.48
N ARG A 207 -1.33 28.99 63.30
CA ARG A 207 -2.59 29.76 63.19
C ARG A 207 -2.73 30.51 61.87
N THR A 208 -1.65 31.09 61.35
CA THR A 208 -1.65 31.79 60.05
C THR A 208 -1.87 30.83 58.87
N ILE A 209 -1.32 29.61 58.95
CA ILE A 209 -1.53 28.57 57.95
C ILE A 209 -2.97 28.05 58.04
N SER A 210 -3.46 27.75 59.24
CA SER A 210 -4.83 27.31 59.45
C SER A 210 -5.87 28.36 59.04
N SER A 211 -5.60 29.65 59.22
CA SER A 211 -6.52 30.72 58.77
C SER A 211 -6.54 30.91 57.25
N ARG A 212 -5.54 30.38 56.54
CA ARG A 212 -5.44 30.41 55.07
C ARG A 212 -5.76 29.07 54.41
N ASP A 213 -6.22 28.09 55.18
CA ASP A 213 -6.50 26.72 54.72
C ASP A 213 -7.49 26.70 53.54
N ALA A 214 -8.55 27.52 53.61
CA ALA A 214 -9.52 27.66 52.52
C ALA A 214 -8.91 28.21 51.22
N GLN A 215 -8.01 29.19 51.31
CA GLN A 215 -7.34 29.80 50.15
C GLN A 215 -6.34 28.82 49.51
N LEU A 216 -5.64 28.04 50.34
CA LEU A 216 -4.75 26.97 49.87
C LEU A 216 -5.54 25.84 49.18
N ALA A 217 -6.69 25.45 49.74
CA ALA A 217 -7.59 24.48 49.13
C ALA A 217 -8.10 24.94 47.77
N GLU A 218 -8.44 26.24 47.64
CA GLU A 218 -8.90 26.83 46.39
C GLU A 218 -7.79 26.87 45.32
N LEU A 219 -6.56 27.24 45.69
CA LEU A 219 -5.39 27.19 44.80
C LEU A 219 -5.08 25.77 44.31
N LEU A 220 -5.15 24.78 45.20
CA LEU A 220 -4.94 23.37 44.86
C LEU A 220 -6.04 22.85 43.93
N THR A 221 -7.29 23.27 44.16
CA THR A 221 -8.42 22.95 43.29
C THR A 221 -8.25 23.57 41.90
N GLY A 222 -7.86 24.85 41.82
CA GLY A 222 -7.58 25.54 40.57
C GLY A 222 -6.42 24.88 39.79
N SER A 223 -5.37 24.44 40.49
CA SER A 223 -4.25 23.72 39.90
C SER A 223 -4.69 22.38 39.31
N LYS A 224 -5.50 21.61 40.06
CA LYS A 224 -6.08 20.35 39.58
C LYS A 224 -6.92 20.57 38.32
N GLN A 225 -7.73 21.62 38.30
CA GLN A 225 -8.60 21.92 37.15
C GLN A 225 -7.81 22.35 35.91
N LEU A 226 -6.71 23.11 36.08
CA LEU A 226 -5.80 23.44 34.99
C LEU A 226 -5.12 22.19 34.43
N THR A 227 -4.61 21.31 35.30
CA THR A 227 -4.01 20.03 34.89
C THR A 227 -5.02 19.13 34.18
N GLN A 228 -6.26 19.08 34.65
CA GLN A 228 -7.35 18.35 33.99
C GLN A 228 -7.60 18.91 32.58
N THR A 229 -7.70 20.23 32.45
CA THR A 229 -7.90 20.91 31.16
C THR A 229 -6.77 20.61 30.17
N LEU A 230 -5.51 20.61 30.65
CA LEU A 230 -4.34 20.24 29.84
C LEU A 230 -4.37 18.76 29.42
N SER A 231 -4.79 17.86 30.31
CA SER A 231 -4.96 16.43 30.00
C SER A 231 -6.06 16.22 28.94
N ASP A 232 -7.18 16.91 29.07
CA ASP A 232 -8.31 16.85 28.12
C ASP A 232 -7.94 17.44 26.75
N GLN A 233 -7.09 18.47 26.72
CA GLN A 233 -6.54 19.01 25.46
C GLN A 233 -5.62 17.98 24.77
N ASN A 234 -4.79 17.26 25.53
CA ASN A 234 -3.89 16.26 24.97
C ASN A 234 -4.65 15.06 24.34
N SER A 235 -5.77 14.64 24.93
CA SER A 235 -6.63 13.59 24.35
C SER A 235 -7.32 14.05 23.06
N ARG A 236 -7.74 15.33 22.98
CA ARG A 236 -8.26 15.93 21.74
C ARG A 236 -7.19 16.00 20.65
N PHE A 237 -5.94 16.32 21.00
CA PHE A 237 -4.84 16.33 20.03
C PHE A 237 -4.53 14.92 19.50
N GLN A 238 -4.56 13.90 20.35
CA GLN A 238 -4.46 12.50 19.89
C GLN A 238 -5.62 12.10 18.97
N THR A 239 -6.84 12.55 19.27
CA THR A 239 -8.02 12.31 18.44
C THR A 239 -7.85 12.96 17.06
N LEU A 240 -7.40 14.22 16.99
CA LEU A 240 -7.11 14.91 15.74
C LEU A 240 -6.04 14.20 14.90
N ILE A 241 -4.99 13.66 15.52
CA ILE A 241 -3.97 12.86 14.82
C ILE A 241 -4.58 11.58 14.25
N SER A 242 -5.44 10.90 15.03
CA SER A 242 -6.14 9.69 14.59
C SER A 242 -7.12 9.99 13.44
N ASP A 243 -7.85 11.10 13.53
CA ASP A 243 -8.77 11.54 12.47
C ASP A 243 -8.02 11.96 11.20
N GLY A 244 -6.79 12.46 11.35
CA GLY A 244 -5.87 12.70 10.24
C GLY A 244 -5.55 11.43 9.44
N ASP A 245 -5.40 10.28 10.12
CA ASP A 245 -5.18 8.99 9.45
C ASP A 245 -6.41 8.54 8.65
N LEU A 246 -7.62 8.78 9.18
CA LEU A 246 -8.87 8.54 8.44
C LEU A 246 -8.98 9.41 7.18
N LEU A 247 -8.62 10.70 7.29
CA LEU A 247 -8.61 11.62 6.14
C LEU A 247 -7.60 11.19 5.09
N LEU A 248 -6.38 10.82 5.49
CA LEU A 248 -5.35 10.32 4.58
C LEU A 248 -5.78 9.01 3.90
N GLY A 249 -6.44 8.11 4.63
CA GLY A 249 -7.03 6.89 4.08
C GLY A 249 -8.11 7.18 3.03
N GLU A 250 -8.99 8.15 3.27
CA GLU A 250 -10.03 8.56 2.31
C GLU A 250 -9.43 9.22 1.05
N ILE A 251 -8.39 10.04 1.21
CA ILE A 251 -7.66 10.64 0.08
C ILE A 251 -7.01 9.57 -0.79
N GLN A 252 -6.40 8.55 -0.18
CA GLN A 252 -5.80 7.44 -0.94
C GLN A 252 -6.86 6.64 -1.70
N LYS A 253 -8.00 6.32 -1.07
CA LYS A 253 -9.12 5.65 -1.77
C LYS A 253 -9.62 6.45 -2.97
N ARG A 254 -9.77 7.77 -2.83
CA ARG A 254 -10.18 8.65 -3.93
C ARG A 254 -9.14 8.69 -5.05
N ARG A 255 -7.85 8.71 -4.70
CA ARG A 255 -6.76 8.63 -5.68
C ARG A 255 -6.84 7.33 -6.49
N ASP A 256 -7.06 6.20 -5.84
CA ASP A 256 -7.17 4.90 -6.50
C ASP A 256 -8.42 4.80 -7.39
N ALA A 257 -9.54 5.36 -6.93
CA ALA A 257 -10.76 5.45 -7.74
C ALA A 257 -10.57 6.32 -8.98
N ILE A 258 -9.92 7.49 -8.84
CA ILE A 258 -9.58 8.38 -9.96
C ILE A 258 -8.63 7.67 -10.93
N HIS A 259 -7.60 6.98 -10.42
CA HIS A 259 -6.69 6.21 -11.25
C HIS A 259 -7.44 5.15 -12.07
N THR A 260 -8.35 4.40 -11.43
CA THR A 260 -9.17 3.38 -12.09
C THR A 260 -10.08 3.97 -13.17
N LEU A 261 -10.69 5.14 -12.91
CA LEU A 261 -11.50 5.85 -13.90
C LEU A 261 -10.66 6.32 -15.09
N LEU A 262 -9.46 6.85 -14.84
CA LEU A 262 -8.55 7.31 -15.90
C LEU A 262 -8.06 6.15 -16.77
N THR A 263 -7.65 5.04 -16.16
CA THR A 263 -7.25 3.83 -16.91
C THR A 263 -8.42 3.25 -17.69
N GLY A 264 -9.61 3.16 -17.07
CA GLY A 264 -10.81 2.68 -17.76
C GLY A 264 -11.22 3.56 -18.94
N THR A 265 -11.04 4.88 -18.83
CA THR A 265 -11.28 5.82 -19.93
C THR A 265 -10.27 5.65 -21.07
N GLN A 266 -9.00 5.42 -20.74
CA GLN A 266 -7.96 5.13 -21.72
C GLN A 266 -8.24 3.82 -22.46
N ASP A 267 -8.62 2.76 -21.74
CA ASP A 267 -8.98 1.47 -22.32
C ASP A 267 -10.21 1.58 -23.23
N LEU A 268 -11.23 2.33 -22.81
CA LEU A 268 -12.40 2.62 -23.65
C LEU A 268 -11.99 3.37 -24.92
N GLY A 269 -11.09 4.36 -24.81
CA GLY A 269 -10.54 5.07 -25.97
C GLY A 269 -9.81 4.15 -26.96
N ILE A 270 -9.01 3.20 -26.45
CA ILE A 270 -8.33 2.18 -27.27
C ILE A 270 -9.36 1.28 -27.96
N GLN A 271 -10.37 0.80 -27.23
CA GLN A 271 -11.42 -0.06 -27.77
C GLN A 271 -12.26 0.65 -28.83
N LEU A 272 -12.68 1.89 -28.60
CA LEU A 272 -13.44 2.70 -29.56
C LEU A 272 -12.60 3.00 -30.81
N SER A 273 -11.32 3.34 -30.64
CA SER A 273 -10.41 3.57 -31.78
C SER A 273 -10.22 2.28 -32.59
N GLY A 274 -10.09 1.13 -31.92
CA GLY A 274 -10.05 -0.19 -32.55
C GLY A 274 -11.31 -0.49 -33.35
N LEU A 275 -12.49 -0.24 -32.76
CA LEU A 275 -13.78 -0.43 -33.41
C LEU A 275 -13.93 0.46 -34.66
N VAL A 276 -13.55 1.73 -34.57
CA VAL A 276 -13.57 2.66 -35.72
C VAL A 276 -12.61 2.18 -36.82
N ALA A 277 -11.41 1.74 -36.45
CA ALA A 277 -10.43 1.23 -37.40
C ALA A 277 -10.89 -0.08 -38.08
N ASP A 278 -11.50 -1.00 -37.33
CA ASP A 278 -12.09 -2.23 -37.85
C ASP A 278 -13.25 -1.92 -38.80
N ASN A 279 -14.14 -1.01 -38.42
CA ASN A 279 -15.27 -0.58 -39.23
C ASN A 279 -14.80 0.10 -40.53
N THR A 280 -13.78 0.98 -40.45
CA THR A 280 -13.17 1.61 -41.64
C THR A 280 -12.57 0.56 -42.58
N ARG A 281 -11.89 -0.46 -42.05
CA ARG A 281 -11.38 -1.60 -42.85
C ARG A 281 -12.49 -2.40 -43.52
N GLN A 282 -13.66 -2.52 -42.92
CA GLN A 282 -14.81 -3.24 -43.49
C GLN A 282 -15.62 -2.38 -44.48
N LEU A 283 -15.72 -1.07 -44.24
CA LEU A 283 -16.47 -0.14 -45.09
C LEU A 283 -15.72 0.28 -46.35
N ALA A 284 -14.39 0.41 -46.29
CA ALA A 284 -13.57 0.75 -47.46
C ALA A 284 -13.87 -0.12 -48.70
N PRO A 285 -13.87 -1.47 -48.63
CA PRO A 285 -14.18 -2.30 -49.80
C PRO A 285 -15.63 -2.17 -50.28
N THR A 286 -16.55 -1.80 -49.40
CA THR A 286 -17.96 -1.55 -49.74
C THR A 286 -18.13 -0.23 -50.48
N LEU A 287 -17.42 0.82 -50.04
CA LEU A 287 -17.38 2.11 -50.71
C LEU A 287 -16.67 2.01 -52.07
N ASP A 288 -15.59 1.22 -52.18
CA ASP A 288 -14.93 0.93 -53.46
C ASP A 288 -15.82 0.11 -54.41
N ALA A 289 -16.67 -0.77 -53.88
CA ALA A 289 -17.67 -1.46 -54.70
C ALA A 289 -18.75 -0.49 -55.19
N LEU A 290 -19.20 0.43 -54.34
CA LEU A 290 -20.17 1.46 -54.70
C LEU A 290 -19.62 2.41 -55.77
N ASP A 291 -18.37 2.86 -55.63
CA ASP A 291 -17.69 3.74 -56.58
C ASP A 291 -17.48 3.07 -57.95
N ARG A 292 -17.20 1.76 -57.95
CA ARG A 292 -17.16 0.97 -59.19
C ARG A 292 -18.53 0.91 -59.87
N VAL A 293 -19.61 0.70 -59.12
CA VAL A 293 -20.96 0.65 -59.67
C VAL A 293 -21.38 2.01 -60.21
N THR A 294 -21.19 3.09 -59.45
CA THR A 294 -21.48 4.46 -59.90
C THR A 294 -20.63 4.85 -61.10
N GLY A 295 -19.35 4.48 -61.13
CA GLY A 295 -18.46 4.69 -62.26
C GLY A 295 -18.95 3.98 -63.54
N VAL A 296 -19.41 2.73 -63.43
CA VAL A 296 -20.04 2.01 -64.55
C VAL A 296 -21.33 2.69 -65.00
N LEU A 297 -22.18 3.13 -64.07
CA LEU A 297 -23.43 3.82 -64.40
C LEU A 297 -23.19 5.15 -65.11
N VAL A 298 -22.24 5.96 -64.64
CA VAL A 298 -21.87 7.24 -65.27
C VAL A 298 -21.24 7.01 -66.64
N ALA A 299 -20.32 6.04 -66.76
CA ALA A 299 -19.70 5.70 -68.05
C ALA A 299 -20.72 5.23 -69.10
N ASN A 300 -21.81 4.60 -68.66
CA ASN A 300 -22.89 4.11 -69.53
C ASN A 300 -24.13 5.03 -69.53
N GLN A 301 -24.03 6.24 -68.97
CA GLN A 301 -25.16 7.17 -68.85
C GLN A 301 -25.80 7.47 -70.21
N SER A 302 -25.00 7.68 -71.25
CA SER A 302 -25.51 7.93 -72.61
C SER A 302 -26.30 6.75 -73.16
N SER A 303 -25.89 5.52 -72.87
CA SER A 303 -26.59 4.29 -73.27
C SER A 303 -27.88 4.08 -72.48
N LEU A 304 -27.89 4.44 -71.19
CA LEU A 304 -29.09 4.43 -70.35
C LEU A 304 -30.10 5.49 -70.80
N ASP A 305 -29.65 6.70 -71.10
CA ASP A 305 -30.50 7.77 -71.64
C ASP A 305 -31.08 7.36 -72.99
N GLN A 306 -30.29 6.70 -73.84
CA GLN A 306 -30.76 6.18 -75.12
C GLN A 306 -31.78 5.04 -74.95
N ALA A 307 -31.53 4.11 -74.03
CA ALA A 307 -32.47 3.02 -73.71
C ALA A 307 -33.79 3.56 -73.13
N LEU A 308 -33.73 4.55 -72.24
CA LEU A 308 -34.91 5.21 -71.67
C LEU A 308 -35.67 6.05 -72.72
N ALA A 309 -34.94 6.76 -73.58
CA ALA A 309 -35.53 7.50 -74.70
C ALA A 309 -36.19 6.57 -75.73
N LEU A 310 -35.68 5.35 -75.92
CA LEU A 310 -36.27 4.32 -76.78
C LEU A 310 -37.40 3.54 -76.10
N ALA A 311 -37.42 3.46 -74.77
CA ALA A 311 -38.46 2.79 -74.00
C ALA A 311 -39.83 3.47 -74.18
N GLY A 312 -39.90 4.81 -74.15
CA GLY A 312 -41.14 5.54 -74.36
C GLY A 312 -41.84 5.22 -75.69
N PRO A 313 -41.14 5.34 -76.85
CA PRO A 313 -41.64 4.91 -78.15
C PRO A 313 -41.99 3.42 -78.20
N TYR A 314 -41.19 2.54 -77.59
CA TYR A 314 -41.45 1.09 -77.55
C TYR A 314 -42.75 0.77 -76.80
N TYR A 315 -42.93 1.27 -75.58
CA TYR A 315 -44.16 1.07 -74.81
C TYR A 315 -45.37 1.68 -75.51
N ARG A 316 -45.20 2.82 -76.20
CA ARG A 316 -46.27 3.42 -77.00
C ARG A 316 -46.61 2.58 -78.24
N LEU A 317 -45.61 1.96 -78.87
CA LEU A 317 -45.81 1.05 -80.01
C LEU A 317 -46.54 -0.22 -79.56
N VAL A 318 -46.11 -0.83 -78.46
CA VAL A 318 -46.76 -2.02 -77.86
C VAL A 318 -48.17 -1.68 -77.35
N GLY A 319 -48.37 -0.51 -76.76
CA GLY A 319 -49.69 -0.03 -76.32
C GLY A 319 -50.64 0.21 -77.49
N ASN A 320 -50.14 0.79 -78.59
CA ASN A 320 -50.94 1.01 -79.80
C ASN A 320 -51.26 -0.29 -80.53
N THR A 321 -50.38 -1.30 -80.53
CA THR A 321 -50.67 -2.62 -81.12
C THR A 321 -51.69 -3.41 -80.30
N LEU A 322 -51.82 -3.15 -79.01
CA LEU A 322 -52.83 -3.79 -78.14
C LEU A 322 -54.12 -2.97 -77.99
N GLY A 323 -54.12 -1.69 -78.38
CA GLY A 323 -55.24 -0.75 -78.18
C GLY A 323 -56.34 -0.78 -79.26
N ASN A 324 -56.06 -1.29 -80.46
CA ASN A 324 -56.99 -1.18 -81.61
C ASN A 324 -57.90 -2.41 -81.85
N GLY A 325 -58.00 -3.36 -80.91
CA GLY A 325 -58.86 -4.55 -81.04
C GLY A 325 -58.12 -5.80 -81.55
N ARG A 326 -58.84 -6.81 -82.06
CA ARG A 326 -58.27 -8.13 -82.47
C ARG A 326 -57.51 -8.10 -83.81
N TRP A 327 -57.11 -6.93 -84.29
CA TRP A 327 -56.30 -6.71 -85.48
C TRP A 327 -55.14 -5.77 -85.14
N PHE A 328 -54.08 -5.74 -85.95
CA PHE A 328 -53.00 -4.78 -85.82
C PHE A 328 -52.93 -3.91 -87.08
N ASP A 329 -52.78 -2.59 -86.89
CA ASP A 329 -52.55 -1.66 -87.99
C ASP A 329 -51.06 -1.60 -88.31
N SER A 330 -50.65 -1.99 -89.53
CA SER A 330 -49.27 -1.84 -89.99
C SER A 330 -49.12 -0.61 -90.88
N TYR A 331 -48.26 0.33 -90.48
CA TYR A 331 -47.90 1.49 -91.31
C TYR A 331 -46.55 1.23 -91.99
N LEU A 332 -46.59 0.99 -93.30
CA LEU A 332 -45.41 0.87 -94.15
C LEU A 332 -45.12 2.21 -94.82
N CYS A 333 -43.98 2.81 -94.47
CA CYS A 333 -43.54 4.08 -95.03
C CYS A 333 -42.29 3.90 -95.88
N GLY A 334 -42.20 4.66 -96.98
CA GLY A 334 -41.05 4.60 -97.91
C GLY A 334 -41.15 3.49 -98.97
N LEU A 335 -42.32 2.86 -99.13
CA LEU A 335 -42.55 1.81 -100.13
C LEU A 335 -42.52 2.34 -101.58
N VAL A 336 -42.76 3.64 -101.75
CA VAL A 336 -42.62 4.37 -103.01
C VAL A 336 -41.57 5.48 -102.82
N PRO A 337 -40.51 5.53 -103.64
CA PRO A 337 -39.50 6.59 -103.56
C PRO A 337 -40.14 7.96 -103.78
N LYS A 338 -39.72 8.97 -102.99
CA LYS A 338 -40.30 10.33 -103.04
C LYS A 338 -40.25 10.98 -104.43
N SER A 339 -39.33 10.55 -105.30
CA SER A 339 -39.22 11.02 -106.69
C SER A 339 -40.45 10.73 -107.54
N TYR A 340 -41.31 9.80 -107.11
CA TYR A 340 -42.55 9.42 -107.82
C TYR A 340 -43.81 10.08 -107.22
N LEU A 341 -43.68 10.93 -106.19
CA LEU A 341 -44.81 11.59 -105.53
C LEU A 341 -44.87 13.08 -105.91
N PRO A 342 -46.08 13.66 -106.07
CA PRO A 342 -46.25 15.10 -106.27
C PRO A 342 -45.59 15.92 -105.16
N ALA A 343 -45.03 17.08 -105.52
CA ALA A 343 -44.50 18.02 -104.54
C ALA A 343 -45.62 18.44 -103.56
N GLY A 344 -45.38 18.28 -102.26
CA GLY A 344 -46.36 18.60 -101.20
C GLY A 344 -47.13 17.40 -100.64
N THR A 345 -46.86 16.16 -101.09
CA THR A 345 -47.48 14.96 -100.52
C THR A 345 -47.03 14.77 -99.05
N PRO A 346 -47.95 14.73 -98.06
CA PRO A 346 -47.60 14.45 -96.67
C PRO A 346 -47.08 13.00 -96.48
N PRO A 347 -46.23 12.72 -95.47
CA PRO A 347 -45.65 13.64 -94.50
C PRO A 347 -44.42 14.38 -95.06
N ALA A 348 -44.35 15.68 -94.78
CA ALA A 348 -43.22 16.52 -95.16
C ALA A 348 -41.91 16.13 -94.43
N THR A 349 -42.02 15.60 -93.20
CA THR A 349 -40.89 15.24 -92.34
C THR A 349 -40.98 13.77 -91.88
N GLY A 350 -40.18 12.91 -92.50
CA GLY A 350 -39.93 11.54 -92.02
C GLY A 350 -41.12 10.57 -92.02
N CYS A 351 -40.83 9.31 -91.74
CA CYS A 351 -41.83 8.26 -91.57
C CYS A 351 -42.45 8.34 -90.17
N MET A 352 -43.44 9.22 -90.02
CA MET A 352 -44.20 9.33 -88.78
C MET A 352 -45.61 8.77 -89.01
N PRO A 353 -46.09 7.84 -88.17
CA PRO A 353 -47.46 7.35 -88.28
C PRO A 353 -48.45 8.51 -88.06
N PRO A 354 -49.57 8.55 -88.78
CA PRO A 354 -50.57 9.60 -88.62
C PRO A 354 -51.08 9.63 -87.17
N LYS A 355 -51.26 10.83 -86.62
CA LYS A 355 -51.96 10.99 -85.33
C LYS A 355 -53.40 10.55 -85.53
N ALA A 356 -53.87 9.59 -84.73
CA ALA A 356 -55.27 9.22 -84.69
C ALA A 356 -56.07 10.42 -84.15
N THR A 357 -56.68 11.19 -85.04
CA THR A 357 -57.71 12.17 -84.66
C THR A 357 -58.99 11.38 -84.39
N GLY A 358 -59.17 10.97 -83.13
CA GLY A 358 -60.43 10.38 -82.68
C GLY A 358 -61.54 11.40 -82.81
N GLY A 359 -62.51 11.11 -83.68
CA GLY A 359 -63.75 11.86 -83.80
C GLY A 359 -64.61 11.67 -82.55
N ALA A 360 -64.95 12.77 -81.91
CA ALA A 360 -66.10 12.89 -81.03
C ALA A 360 -66.74 14.26 -81.35
N SER A 361 -67.83 14.19 -82.11
CA SER A 361 -68.84 15.23 -82.44
C SER A 361 -68.37 16.66 -82.65
#